data_AF-A0A9E4J4B7-F1
#
_entry.id   AF-A0A9E4J4B7-F1
#
_cell.length_a   1.000
_cell.length_b   1.000
_cell.length_c   1.000
_cell.angle_alpha   90.00
_cell.angle_beta   90.00
_cell.angle_gamma   90.00
#
_symmetry.space_group_name_H-M   'P 1'
#
loop_
_entity.id
_entity.type
_entity.pdbx_description
1 polymer ?
#
loop_
_entity_poly.entity_id
_entity_poly.type
_entity_poly.pdbx_seq_one_letter_code
_entity_poly.pdbx_strand_id
1 'polypeptide(L)'
;MKLPDFALNRANRILREAPTELPSVVDKAAKKLRKLSRRDLERLPLLVELLKYTVAGHYKPSAENLAIVLGGVIYFLMPLDLVPDFIPVAGFLDDVSVIAWCCVAAKEELDRFSAWLARVTEEIGLVSAVQAALGRLLARTNAYVGHGRNQPPSAGSIYEIEQQASPKEESLDTGLSLTWFLLEALGEHASLFLKALQPQVEVIAPATCVRVMLETSARIQWILDRELNARERVGRVYALRYQELEQDLKFLSARGGRSALEDRQNIRARMRKITADASRDGYLTLRSEKGSGKQIGIHISVPKTTDLIREAIDQEIPYRLLSGLVHTRVLSLRRWCYETLPDPHGPGGSAVKTLPTDKIALLGALAASCIKNSVETIARYLGWDLVQLREITNEAATSLNVVMEAVVGPLPESEIPTHSVPE
;
A
#
# COMPACT_ATOMS: atom_id res chain seq x y z
N MET A 1 -33.63 30.05 -21.78
CA MET A 1 -33.23 28.90 -22.63
C MET A 1 -33.28 27.64 -21.79
N LYS A 2 -33.72 26.50 -22.34
CA LYS A 2 -33.76 25.19 -21.65
C LYS A 2 -33.25 24.11 -22.60
N LEU A 3 -32.82 22.96 -22.07
CA LEU A 3 -32.47 21.81 -22.90
C LEU A 3 -33.67 21.40 -23.80
N PRO A 4 -33.47 21.17 -25.11
CA PRO A 4 -34.55 20.75 -25.99
C PRO A 4 -35.19 19.43 -25.56
N ASP A 5 -36.52 19.35 -25.66
CA ASP A 5 -37.29 18.20 -25.16
C ASP A 5 -36.87 16.90 -25.84
N PHE A 6 -36.50 16.93 -27.13
CA PHE A 6 -36.01 15.75 -27.84
C PHE A 6 -34.71 15.19 -27.22
N ALA A 7 -33.80 16.08 -26.78
CA ALA A 7 -32.49 15.69 -26.24
C ALA A 7 -32.67 15.06 -24.85
N LEU A 8 -33.52 15.65 -24.02
CA LEU A 8 -33.91 15.12 -22.73
C LEU A 8 -34.67 13.79 -22.85
N ASN A 9 -35.61 13.68 -23.80
CA ASN A 9 -36.34 12.44 -24.06
C ASN A 9 -35.40 11.32 -24.53
N ARG A 10 -34.45 11.65 -25.41
CA ARG A 10 -33.44 10.68 -25.86
C ARG A 10 -32.52 10.24 -24.73
N ALA A 11 -32.09 11.17 -23.86
CA ALA A 11 -31.31 10.85 -22.67
C ALA A 11 -32.08 9.89 -21.75
N ASN A 12 -33.34 10.21 -21.43
CA ASN A 12 -34.19 9.35 -20.60
C ASN A 12 -34.42 7.96 -21.21
N ARG A 13 -34.62 7.85 -22.53
CA ARG A 13 -34.72 6.57 -23.24
C ARG A 13 -33.43 5.76 -23.07
N ILE A 14 -32.27 6.36 -23.28
CA ILE A 14 -30.98 5.67 -23.10
C ILE A 14 -30.83 5.19 -21.65
N LEU A 15 -31.14 6.04 -20.67
CA LEU A 15 -30.97 5.68 -19.26
C LEU A 15 -31.91 4.57 -18.78
N ARG A 16 -33.13 4.49 -19.33
CA ARG A 16 -34.17 3.54 -18.87
C ARG A 16 -34.23 2.27 -19.71
N GLU A 17 -34.08 2.39 -21.02
CA GLU A 17 -34.42 1.33 -21.99
C GLU A 17 -33.18 0.79 -22.71
N ALA A 18 -32.14 1.60 -22.88
CA ALA A 18 -30.95 1.24 -23.65
C ALA A 18 -29.62 1.68 -22.98
N PRO A 19 -29.35 1.31 -21.72
CA PRO A 19 -28.17 1.78 -20.99
C PRO A 19 -26.84 1.35 -21.65
N THR A 20 -26.87 0.29 -22.46
CA THR A 20 -25.73 -0.16 -23.28
C THR A 20 -25.34 0.83 -24.38
N GLU A 21 -26.20 1.78 -24.76
CA GLU A 21 -25.87 2.85 -25.72
C GLU A 21 -24.98 3.94 -25.07
N LEU A 22 -25.01 4.10 -23.74
CA LEU A 22 -24.36 5.19 -23.02
C LEU A 22 -22.83 5.29 -23.27
N PRO A 23 -22.04 4.20 -23.19
CA PRO A 23 -20.60 4.26 -23.48
C PRO A 23 -20.31 4.80 -24.88
N SER A 24 -21.12 4.41 -25.88
CA SER A 24 -20.93 4.85 -27.28
C SER A 24 -21.18 6.35 -27.48
N VAL A 25 -22.14 6.93 -26.72
CA VAL A 25 -22.42 8.37 -26.73
C VAL A 25 -21.25 9.12 -26.12
N VAL A 26 -20.75 8.65 -24.97
CA VAL A 26 -19.60 9.23 -24.28
C VAL A 26 -18.34 9.19 -25.17
N ASP A 27 -18.08 8.09 -25.85
CA ASP A 27 -16.95 7.94 -26.78
C ASP A 27 -17.02 8.91 -27.96
N LYS A 28 -18.22 9.06 -28.56
CA LYS A 28 -18.44 10.04 -29.63
C LYS A 28 -18.19 11.46 -29.13
N ALA A 29 -18.69 11.80 -27.94
CA ALA A 29 -18.51 13.12 -27.34
C ALA A 29 -17.03 13.42 -27.08
N ALA A 30 -16.30 12.47 -26.48
CA ALA A 30 -14.87 12.59 -26.22
C ALA A 30 -14.07 12.75 -27.54
N LYS A 31 -14.42 12.02 -28.61
CA LYS A 31 -13.79 12.16 -29.93
C LYS A 31 -14.07 13.53 -30.57
N LYS A 32 -15.31 14.04 -30.48
CA LYS A 32 -15.67 15.37 -31.00
C LYS A 32 -14.95 16.48 -30.21
N LEU A 33 -14.90 16.38 -28.89
CA LEU A 33 -14.21 17.33 -28.00
C LEU A 33 -12.71 17.46 -28.31
N ARG A 34 -12.02 16.34 -28.60
CA ARG A 34 -10.59 16.35 -28.97
C ARG A 34 -10.27 17.14 -30.25
N LYS A 35 -11.26 17.37 -31.12
CA LYS A 35 -11.09 18.10 -32.38
C LYS A 35 -11.33 19.61 -32.25
N LEU A 36 -11.79 20.08 -31.09
CA LEU A 36 -12.13 21.48 -30.82
C LEU A 36 -11.01 22.18 -30.03
N SER A 37 -10.89 23.50 -30.15
CA SER A 37 -9.88 24.28 -29.42
C SER A 37 -10.28 24.47 -27.95
N ARG A 38 -9.30 24.53 -27.03
CA ARG A 38 -9.55 24.66 -25.57
C ARG A 38 -10.31 25.94 -25.18
N ARG A 39 -10.29 27.00 -26.01
CA ARG A 39 -10.94 28.29 -25.71
C ARG A 39 -12.45 28.28 -25.91
N ASP A 40 -12.99 27.29 -26.62
CA ASP A 40 -14.37 27.36 -27.10
C ASP A 40 -15.40 26.78 -26.12
N LEU A 41 -14.98 25.94 -25.16
CA LEU A 41 -15.90 25.07 -24.41
C LEU A 41 -15.40 24.71 -23.00
N GLU A 42 -15.10 25.67 -22.13
CA GLU A 42 -14.53 25.43 -20.79
C GLU A 42 -15.32 24.43 -19.92
N ARG A 43 -16.65 24.35 -20.09
CA ARG A 43 -17.52 23.53 -19.21
C ARG A 43 -17.90 22.17 -19.79
N LEU A 44 -17.80 21.97 -21.10
CA LEU A 44 -18.18 20.71 -21.75
C LEU A 44 -17.28 19.52 -21.36
N PRO A 45 -15.94 19.68 -21.16
CA PRO A 45 -15.09 18.60 -20.67
C PRO A 45 -15.60 17.99 -19.37
N LEU A 46 -16.06 18.81 -18.41
CA LEU A 46 -16.55 18.35 -17.12
C LEU A 46 -17.83 17.50 -17.26
N LEU A 47 -18.74 17.89 -18.17
CA LEU A 47 -19.94 17.10 -18.48
C LEU A 47 -19.59 15.71 -19.05
N VAL A 48 -18.64 15.68 -19.99
CA VAL A 48 -18.18 14.43 -20.62
C VAL A 48 -17.43 13.56 -19.62
N GLU A 49 -16.62 14.14 -18.74
CA GLU A 49 -15.92 13.41 -17.67
C GLU A 49 -16.88 12.81 -16.65
N LEU A 50 -17.92 13.55 -16.23
CA LEU A 50 -18.97 13.01 -15.36
C LEU A 50 -19.57 11.75 -15.97
N LEU A 51 -19.98 11.79 -17.24
CA LEU A 51 -20.53 10.62 -17.92
C LEU A 51 -19.53 9.47 -18.03
N LYS A 52 -18.24 9.74 -18.27
CA LYS A 52 -17.19 8.69 -18.31
C LYS A 52 -17.08 7.95 -16.98
N TYR A 53 -16.99 8.69 -15.87
CA TYR A 53 -16.89 8.09 -14.54
C TYR A 53 -18.19 7.43 -14.10
N THR A 54 -19.35 7.89 -14.59
CA THR A 54 -20.63 7.19 -14.41
C THR A 54 -20.71 5.88 -15.17
N VAL A 55 -20.28 5.85 -16.43
CA VAL A 55 -20.20 4.61 -17.23
C VAL A 55 -19.26 3.58 -16.58
N ALA A 56 -18.14 4.05 -16.03
CA ALA A 56 -17.18 3.20 -15.33
C ALA A 56 -17.67 2.74 -13.93
N GLY A 57 -18.79 3.28 -13.44
CA GLY A 57 -19.36 2.94 -12.13
C GLY A 57 -18.67 3.62 -10.94
N HIS A 58 -17.72 4.53 -11.19
CA HIS A 58 -16.94 5.22 -10.16
C HIS A 58 -17.64 6.45 -9.57
N TYR A 59 -18.59 7.05 -10.31
CA TYR A 59 -19.36 8.20 -9.84
C TYR A 59 -20.86 8.03 -10.14
N LYS A 60 -21.73 8.26 -9.14
CA LYS A 60 -23.19 8.04 -9.24
C LYS A 60 -23.95 9.35 -9.05
N PRO A 61 -24.27 10.08 -10.12
CA PRO A 61 -25.12 11.26 -10.06
C PRO A 61 -26.58 10.89 -9.80
N SER A 62 -27.40 11.87 -9.42
CA SER A 62 -28.85 11.67 -9.40
C SER A 62 -29.39 11.36 -10.81
N ALA A 63 -30.51 10.63 -10.91
CA ALA A 63 -31.10 10.29 -12.20
C ALA A 63 -31.48 11.54 -13.03
N GLU A 64 -31.93 12.60 -12.35
CA GLU A 64 -32.26 13.88 -12.97
C GLU A 64 -31.02 14.57 -13.54
N ASN A 65 -29.96 14.72 -12.73
CA ASN A 65 -28.72 15.35 -13.18
C ASN A 65 -28.05 14.54 -14.30
N LEU A 66 -28.11 13.22 -14.23
CA LEU A 66 -27.60 12.35 -15.29
C LEU A 66 -28.34 12.57 -16.62
N ALA A 67 -29.67 12.71 -16.58
CA ALA A 67 -30.48 12.98 -17.77
C ALA A 67 -30.18 14.37 -18.36
N ILE A 68 -30.01 15.39 -17.53
CA ILE A 68 -29.64 16.76 -17.95
C ILE A 68 -28.27 16.75 -18.62
N VAL A 69 -27.25 16.16 -17.97
CA VAL A 69 -25.87 16.10 -18.50
C VAL A 69 -25.82 15.30 -19.79
N LEU A 70 -26.44 14.11 -19.83
CA LEU A 70 -26.49 13.28 -21.02
C LEU A 70 -27.24 13.97 -22.16
N GLY A 71 -28.34 14.66 -21.87
CA GLY A 71 -29.11 15.43 -22.85
C GLY A 71 -28.28 16.55 -23.47
N GLY A 72 -27.53 17.31 -22.65
CA GLY A 72 -26.60 18.34 -23.15
C GLY A 72 -25.51 17.76 -24.07
N VAL A 73 -24.95 16.59 -23.72
CA VAL A 73 -23.95 15.90 -24.54
C VAL A 73 -24.55 15.33 -25.84
N ILE A 74 -25.77 14.81 -25.81
CA ILE A 74 -26.50 14.36 -27.00
C ILE A 74 -26.75 15.53 -27.95
N TYR A 75 -27.18 16.66 -27.40
CA TYR A 75 -27.41 17.89 -28.17
C TYR A 75 -26.10 18.33 -28.85
N PHE A 76 -25.01 18.43 -28.10
CA PHE A 76 -23.68 18.73 -28.62
C PHE A 76 -23.22 17.77 -29.73
N LEU A 77 -23.65 16.51 -29.72
CA LEU A 77 -23.27 15.53 -30.73
C LEU A 77 -24.06 15.62 -32.03
N MET A 78 -25.14 16.40 -32.07
CA MET A 78 -25.94 16.51 -33.27
C MET A 78 -25.22 17.29 -34.38
N PRO A 79 -25.32 16.84 -35.64
CA PRO A 79 -24.69 17.49 -36.78
C PRO A 79 -25.43 18.75 -37.27
N LEU A 80 -26.58 19.10 -36.71
CA LEU A 80 -27.52 20.06 -37.31
C LEU A 80 -27.40 21.54 -36.86
N ASP A 81 -26.64 21.87 -35.81
CA ASP A 81 -26.67 23.25 -35.26
C ASP A 81 -25.35 24.04 -35.39
N LEU A 82 -24.48 23.65 -36.32
CA LEU A 82 -23.62 24.63 -36.99
C LEU A 82 -24.51 25.39 -37.98
N VAL A 83 -24.94 26.58 -37.58
CA VAL A 83 -25.62 27.56 -38.45
C VAL A 83 -25.12 27.49 -39.90
N PRO A 84 -26.03 27.55 -40.89
CA PRO A 84 -25.66 27.57 -42.31
C PRO A 84 -24.51 28.57 -42.54
N ASP A 85 -23.55 28.22 -43.40
CA ASP A 85 -22.29 28.95 -43.68
C ASP A 85 -22.42 30.46 -44.01
N PHE A 86 -23.63 31.01 -44.03
CA PHE A 86 -23.98 32.40 -44.31
C PHE A 86 -24.10 33.33 -43.09
N ILE A 87 -24.04 32.83 -41.85
CA ILE A 87 -24.04 33.70 -40.64
C ILE A 87 -22.85 33.34 -39.72
N PRO A 88 -21.68 33.99 -39.88
CA PRO A 88 -20.42 33.57 -39.25
C PRO A 88 -20.34 33.60 -37.71
N VAL A 89 -21.40 34.02 -37.00
CA VAL A 89 -21.38 34.28 -35.54
C VAL A 89 -22.55 33.65 -34.78
N ALA A 90 -23.65 33.23 -35.43
CA ALA A 90 -24.89 32.90 -34.73
C ALA A 90 -25.02 31.45 -34.22
N GLY A 91 -24.39 30.46 -34.87
CA GLY A 91 -24.62 29.04 -34.51
C GLY A 91 -23.87 28.58 -33.28
N PHE A 92 -22.72 29.19 -33.02
CA PHE A 92 -21.91 28.87 -31.85
C PHE A 92 -22.59 29.31 -30.54
N LEU A 93 -23.42 30.34 -30.60
CA LEU A 93 -24.09 30.92 -29.42
C LEU A 93 -25.20 30.02 -28.87
N ASP A 94 -25.91 29.28 -29.73
CA ASP A 94 -27.03 28.42 -29.31
C ASP A 94 -26.52 27.16 -28.58
N ASP A 95 -25.53 26.48 -29.14
CA ASP A 95 -24.84 25.34 -28.51
C ASP A 95 -24.22 25.71 -27.16
N VAL A 96 -23.49 26.84 -27.09
CA VAL A 96 -22.90 27.34 -25.85
C VAL A 96 -23.97 27.65 -24.81
N SER A 97 -25.14 28.15 -25.24
CA SER A 97 -26.24 28.48 -24.33
C SER A 97 -26.95 27.24 -23.79
N VAL A 98 -27.10 26.16 -24.57
CA VAL A 98 -27.62 24.87 -24.08
C VAL A 98 -26.66 24.26 -23.05
N ILE A 99 -25.36 24.24 -23.35
CA ILE A 99 -24.35 23.72 -22.42
C ILE A 99 -24.28 24.57 -21.16
N ALA A 100 -24.29 25.90 -21.28
CA ALA A 100 -24.33 26.80 -20.14
C ALA A 100 -25.56 26.56 -19.26
N TRP A 101 -26.75 26.37 -19.87
CA TRP A 101 -27.96 26.02 -19.14
C TRP A 101 -27.82 24.67 -18.41
N CYS A 102 -27.29 23.63 -19.06
CA CYS A 102 -27.05 22.34 -18.41
C CYS A 102 -26.14 22.49 -17.18
N CYS A 103 -25.11 23.32 -17.28
CA CYS A 103 -24.22 23.60 -16.16
C CYS A 103 -24.91 24.35 -15.01
N VAL A 104 -25.85 25.24 -15.32
CA VAL A 104 -26.65 25.94 -14.30
C VAL A 104 -27.64 24.97 -13.65
N ALA A 105 -28.35 24.17 -14.46
CA ALA A 105 -29.34 23.22 -13.99
C ALA A 105 -28.73 22.11 -13.13
N ALA A 106 -27.54 21.62 -13.48
CA ALA A 106 -26.82 20.59 -12.74
C ALA A 106 -25.71 21.14 -11.83
N LYS A 107 -25.75 22.44 -11.47
CA LYS A 107 -24.63 23.13 -10.79
C LYS A 107 -24.12 22.39 -9.55
N GLU A 108 -25.01 22.05 -8.62
CA GLU A 108 -24.63 21.38 -7.36
C GLU A 108 -24.03 19.98 -7.58
N GLU A 109 -24.47 19.27 -8.62
CA GLU A 109 -23.89 17.98 -9.02
C GLU A 109 -22.51 18.17 -9.64
N LEU A 110 -22.33 19.17 -10.50
CA LEU A 110 -21.05 19.45 -11.13
C LEU A 110 -20.01 19.97 -10.15
N ASP A 111 -20.42 20.76 -9.16
CA ASP A 111 -19.54 21.21 -8.08
C ASP A 111 -19.10 20.01 -7.22
N ARG A 112 -20.02 19.10 -6.86
CA ARG A 112 -19.70 17.84 -6.16
C ARG A 112 -18.79 16.93 -6.98
N PHE A 113 -19.09 16.76 -8.27
CA PHE A 113 -18.28 15.96 -9.19
C PHE A 113 -16.88 16.55 -9.37
N SER A 114 -16.75 17.87 -9.52
CA SER A 114 -15.47 18.55 -9.67
C SER A 114 -14.58 18.37 -8.43
N ALA A 115 -15.15 18.54 -7.23
CA ALA A 115 -14.43 18.29 -5.99
C ALA A 115 -14.03 16.81 -5.82
N TRP A 116 -14.90 15.89 -6.23
CA TRP A 116 -14.57 14.45 -6.26
C TRP A 116 -13.45 14.15 -7.27
N LEU A 117 -13.51 14.70 -8.47
CA LEU A 117 -12.54 14.48 -9.54
C LEU A 117 -11.16 15.04 -9.18
N ALA A 118 -11.10 16.21 -8.53
CA ALA A 118 -9.86 16.78 -8.03
C ALA A 118 -9.16 15.81 -7.04
N ARG A 119 -9.91 15.29 -6.06
CA ARG A 119 -9.41 14.29 -5.09
C ARG A 119 -8.92 13.01 -5.78
N VAL A 120 -9.69 12.48 -6.73
CA VAL A 120 -9.29 11.27 -7.47
C VAL A 120 -8.03 11.52 -8.31
N THR A 121 -7.90 12.70 -8.91
CA THR A 121 -6.72 13.04 -9.73
C THR A 121 -5.47 13.15 -8.85
N GLU A 122 -5.60 13.78 -7.69
CA GLU A 122 -4.55 13.86 -6.68
C GLU A 122 -4.14 12.47 -6.19
N GLU A 123 -5.12 11.60 -5.86
CA GLU A 123 -4.89 10.21 -5.46
C GLU A 123 -4.13 9.43 -6.55
N ILE A 124 -4.57 9.52 -7.80
CA ILE A 124 -3.90 8.87 -8.94
C ILE A 124 -2.45 9.36 -9.06
N GLY A 125 -2.23 10.67 -8.94
CA GLY A 125 -0.91 11.28 -8.99
C GLY A 125 0.00 10.74 -7.89
N LEU A 126 -0.49 10.73 -6.64
CA LEU A 126 0.24 10.23 -5.49
C LEU A 126 0.55 8.75 -5.61
N VAL A 127 -0.44 7.91 -5.98
CA VAL A 127 -0.25 6.47 -6.20
C VAL A 127 0.84 6.22 -7.24
N SER A 128 0.75 6.90 -8.38
CA SER A 128 1.72 6.75 -9.48
C SER A 128 3.12 7.16 -9.03
N ALA A 129 3.22 8.23 -8.24
CA ALA A 129 4.48 8.74 -7.76
C ALA A 129 5.13 7.84 -6.69
N VAL A 130 4.33 7.33 -5.74
CA VAL A 130 4.76 6.34 -4.74
C VAL A 130 5.21 5.06 -5.45
N GLN A 131 4.44 4.57 -6.42
CA GLN A 131 4.80 3.40 -7.22
C GLN A 131 6.12 3.59 -7.96
N ALA A 132 6.32 4.76 -8.58
CA ALA A 132 7.55 5.06 -9.29
C ALA A 132 8.76 5.17 -8.36
N ALA A 133 8.63 5.85 -7.23
CA ALA A 133 9.71 6.01 -6.26
C ALA A 133 10.11 4.67 -5.62
N LEU A 134 9.15 3.90 -5.12
CA LEU A 134 9.39 2.59 -4.51
C LEU A 134 9.82 1.54 -5.53
N GLY A 135 9.28 1.58 -6.76
CA GLY A 135 9.71 0.70 -7.84
C GLY A 135 11.19 0.92 -8.19
N ARG A 136 11.63 2.18 -8.26
CA ARG A 136 13.06 2.52 -8.44
C ARG A 136 13.90 2.07 -7.24
N LEU A 137 13.45 2.34 -6.02
CA LEU A 137 14.14 1.91 -4.80
C LEU A 137 14.36 0.40 -4.82
N LEU A 138 13.29 -0.38 -5.01
CA LEU A 138 13.32 -1.84 -5.04
C LEU A 138 14.25 -2.37 -6.13
N ALA A 139 14.16 -1.83 -7.36
CA ALA A 139 15.02 -2.24 -8.46
C ALA A 139 16.51 -2.00 -8.16
N ARG A 140 16.84 -0.82 -7.62
CA ARG A 140 18.23 -0.45 -7.31
C ARG A 140 18.78 -1.20 -6.11
N THR A 141 17.98 -1.41 -5.07
CA THR A 141 18.40 -2.24 -3.93
C THR A 141 18.56 -3.70 -4.32
N ASN A 142 17.73 -4.23 -5.23
CA ASN A 142 17.91 -5.58 -5.75
C ASN A 142 19.21 -5.71 -6.56
N ALA A 143 19.55 -4.72 -7.38
CA ALA A 143 20.82 -4.68 -8.09
C ALA A 143 22.02 -4.61 -7.12
N TYR A 144 21.93 -3.76 -6.11
CA TYR A 144 22.93 -3.63 -5.05
C TYR A 144 23.14 -4.95 -4.28
N VAL A 145 22.05 -5.58 -3.83
CA VAL A 145 22.10 -6.88 -3.14
C VAL A 145 22.62 -7.98 -4.05
N GLY A 146 22.20 -8.01 -5.32
CA GLY A 146 22.67 -8.99 -6.29
C GLY A 146 24.17 -8.88 -6.54
N HIS A 147 24.72 -7.66 -6.59
CA HIS A 147 26.16 -7.45 -6.68
C HIS A 147 26.88 -7.92 -5.41
N GLY A 148 26.42 -7.47 -4.23
CA GLY A 148 27.05 -7.83 -2.96
C GLY A 148 27.01 -9.33 -2.65
N ARG A 149 25.92 -10.03 -3.00
CA ARG A 149 25.75 -11.48 -2.77
C ARG A 149 26.74 -12.33 -3.58
N ASN A 150 27.22 -11.80 -4.70
CA ASN A 150 28.22 -12.47 -5.54
C ASN A 150 29.66 -12.19 -5.09
N GLN A 151 29.84 -11.43 -4.01
CA GLN A 151 31.15 -11.12 -3.43
C GLN A 151 31.33 -11.85 -2.10
N PRO A 152 32.57 -12.22 -1.76
CA PRO A 152 32.86 -12.63 -0.39
C PRO A 152 32.57 -11.47 0.58
N PRO A 153 32.25 -11.77 1.86
CA PRO A 153 32.21 -10.75 2.90
C PRO A 153 33.50 -9.92 2.93
N SER A 154 33.36 -8.62 3.20
CA SER A 154 34.52 -7.73 3.19
C SER A 154 35.44 -7.98 4.38
N ALA A 155 36.73 -7.72 4.18
CA ALA A 155 37.72 -7.80 5.24
C ALA A 155 37.37 -6.83 6.38
N GLY A 156 37.41 -7.31 7.63
CA GLY A 156 37.01 -6.57 8.83
C GLY A 156 35.50 -6.40 9.00
N SER A 157 34.67 -7.06 8.19
CA SER A 157 33.21 -7.09 8.40
C SER A 157 32.85 -7.79 9.70
N ILE A 158 31.65 -7.48 10.24
CA ILE A 158 31.13 -8.15 11.45
C ILE A 158 31.09 -9.66 11.23
N TYR A 159 30.59 -10.11 10.07
CA TYR A 159 30.53 -11.52 9.72
C TYR A 159 31.92 -12.18 9.73
N GLU A 160 32.94 -11.56 9.12
CA GLU A 160 34.29 -12.15 9.09
C GLU A 160 34.89 -12.23 10.50
N ILE A 161 34.74 -11.18 11.31
CA ILE A 161 35.21 -11.14 12.70
C ILE A 161 34.53 -12.24 13.52
N GLU A 162 33.22 -12.41 13.37
CA GLU A 162 32.47 -13.44 14.09
C GLU A 162 32.84 -14.86 13.66
N GLN A 163 33.09 -15.09 12.37
CA GLN A 163 33.58 -16.37 11.85
C GLN A 163 34.95 -16.74 12.41
N GLN A 164 35.86 -15.75 12.55
CA GLN A 164 37.17 -15.96 13.16
C GLN A 164 37.08 -16.21 14.67
N ALA A 165 36.17 -15.52 15.37
CA ALA A 165 36.00 -15.61 16.83
C ALA A 165 35.23 -16.87 17.27
N SER A 166 34.40 -17.45 16.40
CA SER A 166 33.57 -18.61 16.69
C SER A 166 33.56 -19.56 15.48
N PRO A 167 34.31 -20.69 15.50
CA PRO A 167 34.39 -21.62 14.37
C PRO A 167 33.10 -22.43 14.12
N LYS A 168 31.95 -21.97 14.64
CA LYS A 168 30.62 -22.53 14.42
C LYS A 168 30.02 -21.98 13.12
N GLU A 169 30.78 -22.12 12.05
CA GLU A 169 30.52 -21.61 10.70
C GLU A 169 29.10 -21.93 10.22
N GLU A 170 28.65 -23.18 10.41
CA GLU A 170 27.33 -23.63 9.98
C GLU A 170 26.16 -22.83 10.62
N SER A 171 26.32 -22.33 11.85
CA SER A 171 25.25 -21.59 12.53
C SER A 171 25.18 -20.12 12.12
N LEU A 172 26.32 -19.48 11.85
CA LEU A 172 26.37 -18.11 11.33
C LEU A 172 25.85 -18.07 9.88
N ASP A 173 26.22 -19.06 9.07
CA ASP A 173 25.71 -19.23 7.71
C ASP A 173 24.21 -19.52 7.68
N THR A 174 23.72 -20.29 8.65
CA THR A 174 22.28 -20.50 8.82
C THR A 174 21.57 -19.19 9.14
N GLY A 175 22.13 -18.34 10.02
CA GLY A 175 21.58 -17.02 10.33
C GLY A 175 21.50 -16.13 9.09
N LEU A 176 22.58 -16.07 8.30
CA LEU A 176 22.60 -15.33 7.04
C LEU A 176 21.60 -15.91 6.02
N SER A 177 21.51 -17.23 5.90
CA SER A 177 20.54 -17.90 5.02
C SER A 177 19.09 -17.56 5.38
N LEU A 178 18.76 -17.55 6.68
CA LEU A 178 17.44 -17.11 7.15
C LEU A 178 17.16 -15.65 6.75
N THR A 179 18.14 -14.77 6.85
CA THR A 179 17.98 -13.36 6.45
C THR A 179 17.77 -13.19 4.95
N TRP A 180 18.32 -14.08 4.11
CA TRP A 180 18.04 -14.08 2.68
C TRP A 180 16.59 -14.46 2.36
N PHE A 181 16.05 -15.49 2.99
CA PHE A 181 14.63 -15.84 2.82
C PHE A 181 13.72 -14.69 3.29
N LEU A 182 14.07 -14.03 4.39
CA LEU A 182 13.32 -12.86 4.86
C LEU A 182 13.43 -11.69 3.88
N LEU A 183 14.61 -11.41 3.33
CA LEU A 183 14.78 -10.33 2.37
C LEU A 183 14.00 -10.59 1.07
N GLU A 184 13.98 -11.84 0.60
CA GLU A 184 13.20 -12.25 -0.56
C GLU A 184 11.70 -12.07 -0.30
N ALA A 185 11.20 -12.55 0.84
CA ALA A 185 9.81 -12.34 1.25
C ALA A 185 9.46 -10.85 1.37
N LEU A 186 10.37 -10.01 1.88
CA LEU A 186 10.19 -8.56 1.93
C LEU A 186 10.07 -7.96 0.52
N GLY A 187 10.91 -8.39 -0.43
CA GLY A 187 10.86 -7.96 -1.82
C GLY A 187 9.58 -8.38 -2.55
N GLU A 188 9.08 -9.58 -2.27
CA GLU A 188 7.78 -10.04 -2.78
C GLU A 188 6.63 -9.19 -2.23
N HIS A 189 6.61 -8.93 -0.92
CA HIS A 189 5.60 -8.07 -0.31
C HIS A 189 5.69 -6.62 -0.80
N ALA A 190 6.88 -6.09 -1.05
CA ALA A 190 7.05 -4.78 -1.68
C ALA A 190 6.47 -4.77 -3.10
N SER A 191 6.72 -5.82 -3.88
CA SER A 191 6.17 -5.97 -5.24
C SER A 191 4.65 -6.10 -5.24
N LEU A 192 4.09 -6.83 -4.27
CA LEU A 192 2.64 -6.95 -4.08
C LEU A 192 2.02 -5.64 -3.62
N PHE A 193 2.68 -4.91 -2.71
CA PHE A 193 2.25 -3.58 -2.30
C PHE A 193 2.12 -2.65 -3.50
N LEU A 194 3.13 -2.59 -4.37
CA LEU A 194 3.11 -1.78 -5.59
C LEU A 194 1.93 -2.14 -6.51
N LYS A 195 1.64 -3.44 -6.66
CA LYS A 195 0.50 -3.92 -7.47
C LYS A 195 -0.84 -3.59 -6.82
N ALA A 196 -0.93 -3.73 -5.50
CA ALA A 196 -2.14 -3.48 -4.73
C ALA A 196 -2.47 -1.99 -4.62
N LEU A 197 -1.45 -1.12 -4.67
CA LEU A 197 -1.61 0.33 -4.64
C LEU A 197 -2.13 0.84 -6.00
N GLN A 198 -3.45 0.79 -6.20
CA GLN A 198 -4.15 1.33 -7.37
C GLN A 198 -4.85 2.66 -7.03
N PRO A 199 -5.57 3.31 -7.95
CA PRO A 199 -6.56 4.31 -7.57
C PRO A 199 -7.82 3.63 -7.00
N GLN A 200 -8.49 4.23 -6.02
CA GLN A 200 -9.69 3.71 -5.34
C GLN A 200 -9.47 2.42 -4.53
N VAL A 201 -8.27 2.27 -3.96
CA VAL A 201 -7.82 0.99 -3.36
C VAL A 201 -8.66 0.53 -2.19
N GLU A 202 -8.82 -0.79 -2.12
CA GLU A 202 -9.14 -1.46 -0.87
C GLU A 202 -7.92 -1.45 0.07
N VAL A 203 -7.87 -0.46 0.97
CA VAL A 203 -6.79 -0.17 1.95
C VAL A 203 -6.18 -1.40 2.63
N ILE A 204 -6.97 -2.45 2.82
CA ILE A 204 -6.58 -3.69 3.51
C ILE A 204 -5.41 -4.38 2.80
N ALA A 205 -5.41 -4.46 1.47
CA ALA A 205 -4.36 -5.19 0.74
C ALA A 205 -2.98 -4.50 0.85
N PRO A 206 -2.84 -3.19 0.55
CA PRO A 206 -1.60 -2.46 0.80
C PRO A 206 -1.16 -2.51 2.27
N ALA A 207 -2.09 -2.32 3.22
CA ALA A 207 -1.79 -2.38 4.65
C ALA A 207 -1.27 -3.75 5.10
N THR A 208 -1.82 -4.83 4.53
CA THR A 208 -1.36 -6.20 4.80
C THR A 208 0.09 -6.38 4.34
N CYS A 209 0.42 -5.89 3.15
CA CYS A 209 1.78 -5.98 2.63
C CYS A 209 2.77 -5.22 3.52
N VAL A 210 2.48 -3.95 3.84
CA VAL A 210 3.37 -3.11 4.67
C VAL A 210 3.50 -3.68 6.09
N ARG A 211 2.41 -4.20 6.67
CA ARG A 211 2.46 -4.88 7.96
C ARG A 211 3.46 -6.03 7.95
N VAL A 212 3.40 -6.91 6.95
CA VAL A 212 4.33 -8.04 6.87
C VAL A 212 5.76 -7.56 6.63
N MET A 213 5.95 -6.52 5.81
CA MET A 213 7.28 -5.91 5.62
C MET A 213 7.89 -5.41 6.94
N LEU A 214 7.09 -4.82 7.85
CA LEU A 214 7.55 -4.41 9.18
C LEU A 214 8.00 -5.61 10.02
N GLU A 215 7.19 -6.68 10.04
CA GLU A 215 7.55 -7.91 10.78
C GLU A 215 8.84 -8.54 10.25
N THR A 216 8.98 -8.58 8.92
CA THR A 216 10.16 -9.14 8.24
C THR A 216 11.40 -8.28 8.45
N SER A 217 11.28 -6.96 8.34
CA SER A 217 12.39 -6.04 8.58
C SER A 217 12.88 -6.09 10.03
N ALA A 218 11.95 -6.17 10.99
CA ALA A 218 12.30 -6.31 12.40
C ALA A 218 13.02 -7.63 12.69
N ARG A 219 12.62 -8.75 12.06
CA ARG A 219 13.34 -10.03 12.16
C ARG A 219 14.75 -9.94 11.59
N ILE A 220 14.94 -9.33 10.41
CA ILE A 220 16.27 -9.16 9.81
C ILE A 220 17.18 -8.37 10.75
N GLN A 221 16.69 -7.24 11.27
CA GLN A 221 17.44 -6.40 12.21
C GLN A 221 17.75 -7.10 13.52
N TRP A 222 16.83 -7.91 14.05
CA TRP A 222 17.08 -8.68 15.25
C TRP A 222 18.09 -9.82 15.03
N ILE A 223 18.09 -10.48 13.87
CA ILE A 223 19.08 -11.53 13.58
C ILE A 223 20.48 -10.92 13.42
N LEU A 224 20.58 -9.82 12.67
CA LEU A 224 21.84 -9.19 12.27
C LEU A 224 22.17 -7.93 13.08
N ASP A 225 21.64 -7.86 14.30
CA ASP A 225 21.89 -6.79 15.25
C ASP A 225 23.40 -6.63 15.49
N ARG A 226 23.91 -5.43 15.20
CA ARG A 226 25.35 -5.15 15.17
C ARG A 226 25.99 -5.12 16.57
N GLU A 227 25.18 -4.96 17.60
CA GLU A 227 25.66 -4.87 18.98
C GLU A 227 25.90 -6.25 19.60
N LEU A 228 25.51 -7.33 18.89
CA LEU A 228 25.72 -8.70 19.34
C LEU A 228 27.13 -9.20 19.05
N ASN A 229 27.60 -10.09 19.93
CA ASN A 229 28.71 -10.98 19.61
C ASN A 229 28.23 -12.28 18.91
N ALA A 230 29.19 -13.03 18.36
CA ALA A 230 28.92 -14.29 17.66
C ALA A 230 28.09 -15.30 18.47
N ARG A 231 28.32 -15.40 19.79
CA ARG A 231 27.61 -16.34 20.67
C ARG A 231 26.15 -15.94 20.82
N GLU A 232 25.88 -14.66 21.05
CA GLU A 232 24.50 -14.15 21.16
C GLU A 232 23.75 -14.31 19.84
N ARG A 233 24.41 -14.03 18.71
CA ARG A 233 23.83 -14.18 17.37
C ARG A 233 23.46 -15.63 17.06
N VAL A 234 24.39 -16.57 17.28
CA VAL A 234 24.11 -18.01 17.11
C VAL A 234 22.99 -18.46 18.05
N GLY A 235 22.95 -17.92 19.28
CA GLY A 235 21.84 -18.12 20.20
C GLY A 235 20.48 -17.67 19.63
N ARG A 236 20.41 -16.47 19.02
CA ARG A 236 19.22 -15.98 18.29
C ARG A 236 18.82 -16.92 17.14
N VAL A 237 19.78 -17.44 16.39
CA VAL A 237 19.53 -18.40 15.29
C VAL A 237 18.92 -19.70 15.80
N TYR A 238 19.45 -20.27 16.88
CA TYR A 238 18.85 -21.46 17.49
C TYR A 238 17.43 -21.20 17.99
N ALA A 239 17.20 -20.07 18.65
CA ALA A 239 15.88 -19.67 19.15
C ALA A 239 14.85 -19.58 18.01
N LEU A 240 15.20 -18.92 16.89
CA LEU A 240 14.33 -18.80 15.72
C LEU A 240 14.01 -20.15 15.10
N ARG A 241 15.03 -20.96 14.80
CA ARG A 241 14.80 -22.27 14.17
C ARG A 241 13.92 -23.18 15.03
N TYR A 242 14.08 -23.12 16.35
CA TYR A 242 13.20 -23.83 17.27
C TYR A 242 11.77 -23.29 17.24
N GLN A 243 11.60 -21.97 17.25
CA GLN A 243 10.29 -21.32 17.22
C GLN A 243 9.53 -21.64 15.93
N GLU A 244 10.18 -21.59 14.76
CA GLU A 244 9.55 -21.90 13.47
C GLU A 244 9.03 -23.35 13.44
N LEU A 245 9.82 -24.32 13.90
CA LEU A 245 9.35 -25.71 14.03
C LEU A 245 8.21 -25.86 15.05
N GLU A 246 8.18 -25.03 16.09
CA GLU A 246 7.06 -25.03 17.03
C GLU A 246 5.76 -24.54 16.36
N GLN A 247 5.84 -23.54 15.48
CA GLN A 247 4.69 -23.06 14.71
C GLN A 247 4.21 -24.11 13.70
N ASP A 248 5.13 -24.75 12.98
CA ASP A 248 4.81 -25.87 12.09
C ASP A 248 4.09 -26.99 12.84
N LEU A 249 4.55 -27.32 14.05
CA LEU A 249 3.94 -28.34 14.88
C LEU A 249 2.52 -27.95 15.33
N LYS A 250 2.28 -26.67 15.66
CA LYS A 250 0.93 -26.17 16.01
C LYS A 250 -0.02 -26.30 14.82
N PHE A 251 0.43 -25.93 13.62
CA PHE A 251 -0.34 -26.06 12.39
C PHE A 251 -0.70 -27.53 12.10
N LEU A 252 0.29 -28.43 12.16
CA LEU A 252 0.05 -29.87 11.92
C LEU A 252 -0.80 -30.52 13.01
N SER A 253 -0.74 -30.02 14.25
CA SER A 253 -1.56 -30.55 15.35
C SER A 253 -3.05 -30.24 15.18
N ALA A 254 -3.41 -29.23 14.38
CA ALA A 254 -4.79 -28.97 13.99
C ALA A 254 -5.33 -29.96 12.93
N ARG A 255 -4.47 -30.78 12.30
CA ARG A 255 -4.85 -31.76 11.28
C ARG A 255 -4.88 -33.19 11.85
N GLY A 256 -5.95 -33.94 11.56
CA GLY A 256 -6.05 -35.38 11.86
C GLY A 256 -5.47 -36.26 10.74
N GLY A 257 -5.26 -37.55 11.02
CA GLY A 257 -4.86 -38.56 10.01
C GLY A 257 -3.43 -39.11 10.16
N ARG A 258 -3.11 -40.17 9.39
CA ARG A 258 -1.82 -40.90 9.43
C ARG A 258 -0.64 -40.07 8.89
N SER A 259 -0.78 -39.43 7.74
CA SER A 259 0.29 -38.55 7.19
C SER A 259 0.63 -37.39 8.15
N ALA A 260 -0.38 -36.78 8.77
CA ALA A 260 -0.17 -35.76 9.79
C ALA A 260 0.55 -36.30 11.05
N LEU A 261 0.51 -37.61 11.34
CA LEU A 261 1.29 -38.21 12.42
C LEU A 261 2.78 -38.29 12.07
N GLU A 262 3.11 -38.75 10.86
CA GLU A 262 4.49 -38.84 10.36
C GLU A 262 5.14 -37.46 10.28
N ASP A 263 4.44 -36.47 9.74
CA ASP A 263 4.93 -35.08 9.66
C ASP A 263 5.23 -34.52 11.06
N ARG A 264 4.35 -34.75 12.04
CA ARG A 264 4.57 -34.34 13.43
C ARG A 264 5.78 -35.04 14.06
N GLN A 265 6.01 -36.31 13.75
CA GLN A 265 7.19 -37.04 14.23
C GLN A 265 8.48 -36.47 13.62
N ASN A 266 8.47 -36.16 12.32
CA ASN A 266 9.60 -35.55 11.61
C ASN A 266 9.95 -34.17 12.18
N ILE A 267 8.96 -33.30 12.39
CA ILE A 267 9.18 -31.98 13.01
C ILE A 267 9.75 -32.14 14.43
N ARG A 268 9.18 -33.03 15.26
CA ARG A 268 9.72 -33.30 16.61
C ARG A 268 11.15 -33.85 16.58
N ALA A 269 11.50 -34.69 15.61
CA ALA A 269 12.86 -35.18 15.43
C ALA A 269 13.82 -34.03 15.11
N ARG A 270 13.44 -33.11 14.21
CA ARG A 270 14.21 -31.90 13.89
C ARG A 270 14.37 -30.99 15.12
N MET A 271 13.31 -30.78 15.91
CA MET A 271 13.38 -30.00 17.16
C MET A 271 14.35 -30.62 18.17
N ARG A 272 14.34 -31.95 18.33
CA ARG A 272 15.30 -32.68 19.19
C ARG A 272 16.73 -32.50 18.68
N LYS A 273 16.95 -32.62 17.37
CA LYS A 273 18.28 -32.41 16.76
C LYS A 273 18.81 -31.01 17.05
N ILE A 274 18.03 -29.97 16.76
CA ILE A 274 18.42 -28.57 17.01
C ILE A 274 18.72 -28.34 18.49
N THR A 275 17.92 -28.91 19.40
CA THR A 275 18.15 -28.80 20.84
C THR A 275 19.45 -29.49 21.27
N ALA A 276 19.74 -30.66 20.70
CA ALA A 276 20.96 -31.40 20.98
C ALA A 276 22.20 -30.68 20.44
N ASP A 277 22.13 -30.14 19.23
CA ASP A 277 23.20 -29.34 18.63
C ASP A 277 23.45 -28.07 19.46
N ALA A 278 22.40 -27.34 19.84
CA ALA A 278 22.51 -26.18 20.72
C ALA A 278 23.12 -26.52 22.09
N SER A 279 22.74 -27.66 22.69
CA SER A 279 23.27 -28.10 23.98
C SER A 279 24.75 -28.48 23.89
N ARG A 280 25.16 -29.18 22.81
CA ARG A 280 26.58 -29.48 22.51
C ARG A 280 27.39 -28.19 22.40
N ASP A 281 26.75 -27.17 21.86
CA ASP A 281 27.30 -25.85 21.64
C ASP A 281 27.32 -24.95 22.90
N GLY A 282 26.81 -25.45 24.03
CA GLY A 282 26.78 -24.75 25.31
C GLY A 282 25.64 -23.75 25.46
N TYR A 283 24.58 -23.86 24.66
CA TYR A 283 23.35 -23.08 24.81
C TYR A 283 22.33 -23.81 25.70
N LEU A 284 21.69 -23.06 26.59
CA LEU A 284 20.74 -23.61 27.55
C LEU A 284 19.36 -23.81 26.91
N THR A 285 18.68 -24.87 27.31
CA THR A 285 17.27 -25.08 26.95
C THR A 285 16.37 -24.28 27.89
N LEU A 286 15.44 -23.50 27.35
CA LEU A 286 14.45 -22.77 28.17
C LEU A 286 13.25 -23.66 28.45
N ARG A 287 12.82 -23.70 29.71
CA ARG A 287 11.67 -24.51 30.18
C ARG A 287 10.65 -23.63 30.87
N SER A 288 9.38 -23.96 30.69
CA SER A 288 8.27 -23.32 31.39
C SER A 288 8.36 -23.59 32.89
N GLU A 289 8.29 -22.53 33.70
CA GLU A 289 8.15 -22.64 35.16
C GLU A 289 6.78 -23.22 35.57
N LYS A 290 5.79 -23.17 34.66
CA LYS A 290 4.46 -23.73 34.87
C LYS A 290 4.36 -25.16 34.31
N GLY A 291 3.74 -26.05 35.07
CA GLY A 291 3.42 -27.42 34.64
C GLY A 291 4.63 -28.35 34.61
N SER A 292 4.67 -29.27 33.63
CA SER A 292 5.68 -30.35 33.53
C SER A 292 7.09 -29.93 33.09
N GLY A 293 7.43 -28.63 33.16
CA GLY A 293 8.73 -28.14 32.69
C GLY A 293 8.94 -28.27 31.18
N LYS A 294 7.86 -28.10 30.40
CA LYS A 294 7.88 -28.17 28.93
C LYS A 294 8.93 -27.20 28.37
N GLN A 295 9.73 -27.65 27.41
CA GLN A 295 10.65 -26.77 26.69
C GLN A 295 9.86 -25.71 25.89
N ILE A 296 10.30 -24.45 26.01
CA ILE A 296 9.67 -23.28 25.39
C ILE A 296 10.64 -22.48 24.49
N GLY A 297 11.90 -22.87 24.42
CA GLY A 297 12.90 -22.19 23.59
C GLY A 297 14.32 -22.72 23.79
N ILE A 298 15.28 -22.04 23.16
CA ILE A 298 16.72 -22.32 23.26
C ILE A 298 17.44 -20.99 23.43
N HIS A 299 18.30 -20.91 24.45
CA HIS A 299 19.12 -19.78 24.87
C HIS A 299 18.33 -18.55 25.31
N ILE A 300 17.48 -18.03 24.42
CA ILE A 300 16.62 -16.89 24.61
C ILE A 300 15.23 -17.19 24.04
N SER A 301 14.23 -16.47 24.50
CA SER A 301 12.91 -16.48 23.86
C SER A 301 12.91 -15.46 22.72
N VAL A 302 12.39 -15.83 21.56
CA VAL A 302 12.17 -14.86 20.49
C VAL A 302 11.09 -13.89 20.96
N PRO A 303 11.33 -12.56 20.94
CA PRO A 303 10.34 -11.57 21.36
C PRO A 303 9.02 -11.72 20.61
N LYS A 304 7.91 -11.29 21.23
CA LYS A 304 6.64 -11.21 20.50
C LYS A 304 6.80 -10.20 19.37
N THR A 305 6.07 -10.39 18.27
CA THR A 305 6.19 -9.55 17.07
C THR A 305 6.10 -8.05 17.37
N THR A 306 5.22 -7.64 18.28
CA THR A 306 5.09 -6.22 18.65
C THR A 306 6.29 -5.69 19.42
N ASP A 307 6.83 -6.47 20.36
CA ASP A 307 8.03 -6.10 21.12
C ASP A 307 9.25 -6.07 20.18
N LEU A 308 9.35 -7.05 19.27
CA LEU A 308 10.38 -7.11 18.23
C LEU A 308 10.36 -5.86 17.34
N ILE A 309 9.19 -5.43 16.89
CA ILE A 309 9.05 -4.24 16.05
C ILE A 309 9.41 -2.96 16.82
N ARG A 310 8.97 -2.85 18.07
CA ARG A 310 9.33 -1.72 18.93
C ARG A 310 10.83 -1.62 19.11
N GLU A 311 11.47 -2.74 19.48
CA GLU A 311 12.88 -2.77 19.86
C GLU A 311 13.82 -2.72 18.66
N ALA A 312 13.48 -3.39 17.55
CA ALA A 312 14.37 -3.49 16.40
C ALA A 312 14.24 -2.31 15.44
N ILE A 313 13.02 -1.74 15.26
CA ILE A 313 12.76 -0.76 14.20
C ILE A 313 11.98 0.48 14.65
N ASP A 314 11.54 0.53 15.92
CA ASP A 314 10.76 1.64 16.49
C ASP A 314 9.49 1.99 15.67
N GLN A 315 8.76 0.97 15.22
CA GLN A 315 7.54 1.13 14.42
C GLN A 315 6.30 0.48 15.06
N GLU A 316 6.23 0.48 16.40
CA GLU A 316 5.15 -0.18 17.14
C GLU A 316 3.77 0.43 16.82
N ILE A 317 3.68 1.76 16.84
CA ILE A 317 2.43 2.50 16.60
C ILE A 317 1.86 2.17 15.21
N PRO A 318 2.58 2.39 14.09
CA PRO A 318 2.05 2.04 12.78
C PRO A 318 1.80 0.53 12.65
N TYR A 319 2.62 -0.34 13.24
CA TYR A 319 2.36 -1.77 13.22
C TYR A 319 1.02 -2.14 13.88
N ARG A 320 0.74 -1.63 15.08
CA ARG A 320 -0.51 -1.91 15.80
C ARG A 320 -1.72 -1.41 15.03
N LEU A 321 -1.58 -0.26 14.37
CA LEU A 321 -2.61 0.33 13.53
C LEU A 321 -2.93 -0.56 12.32
N LEU A 322 -1.91 -0.95 11.56
CA LEU A 322 -2.06 -1.85 10.41
C LEU A 322 -2.55 -3.24 10.83
N SER A 323 -2.07 -3.76 11.97
CA SER A 323 -2.55 -5.02 12.55
C SER A 323 -4.04 -4.95 12.92
N GLY A 324 -4.48 -3.87 13.54
CA GLY A 324 -5.90 -3.65 13.84
C GLY A 324 -6.77 -3.59 12.58
N LEU A 325 -6.27 -2.97 11.52
CA LEU A 325 -6.95 -2.90 10.22
C LEU A 325 -7.08 -4.29 9.58
N VAL A 326 -5.99 -5.05 9.49
CA VAL A 326 -5.97 -6.40 8.88
C VAL A 326 -6.83 -7.38 9.66
N HIS A 327 -6.89 -7.25 10.98
CA HIS A 327 -7.78 -8.04 11.84
C HIS A 327 -9.19 -7.45 11.98
N THR A 328 -9.61 -6.62 11.03
CA THR A 328 -10.97 -6.08 10.89
C THR A 328 -11.55 -5.45 12.16
N ARG A 329 -10.69 -4.82 12.97
CA ARG A 329 -11.16 -4.07 14.14
C ARG A 329 -11.99 -2.87 13.68
N VAL A 330 -13.24 -2.80 14.12
CA VAL A 330 -14.24 -1.81 13.67
C VAL A 330 -13.71 -0.37 13.75
N LEU A 331 -13.04 -0.01 14.84
CA LEU A 331 -12.48 1.35 15.01
C LEU A 331 -11.34 1.63 14.03
N SER A 332 -10.51 0.63 13.73
CA SER A 332 -9.41 0.77 12.77
C SER A 332 -9.96 0.89 11.35
N LEU A 333 -10.95 0.07 10.99
CA LEU A 333 -11.67 0.19 9.71
C LEU A 333 -12.30 1.58 9.55
N ARG A 334 -13.06 2.05 10.54
CA ARG A 334 -13.72 3.36 10.49
C ARG A 334 -12.72 4.50 10.33
N ARG A 335 -11.55 4.45 10.98
CA ARG A 335 -10.54 5.51 10.93
C ARG A 335 -9.71 5.51 9.64
N TRP A 336 -9.51 4.36 9.01
CA TRP A 336 -8.59 4.22 7.87
C TRP A 336 -9.28 4.09 6.53
N CYS A 337 -10.49 3.53 6.52
CA CYS A 337 -11.18 3.19 5.28
C CYS A 337 -12.40 4.07 5.03
N TYR A 338 -12.84 4.91 5.97
CA TYR A 338 -14.10 5.64 5.84
C TYR A 338 -13.96 7.11 6.22
N GLU A 339 -14.46 7.99 5.35
CA GLU A 339 -14.76 9.38 5.68
C GLU A 339 -16.25 9.53 5.97
N THR A 340 -16.59 10.35 6.97
CA THR A 340 -17.98 10.69 7.26
C THR A 340 -18.34 11.93 6.43
N LEU A 341 -19.22 11.79 5.45
CA LEU A 341 -19.75 12.95 4.74
C LEU A 341 -20.87 13.60 5.59
N PRO A 342 -20.87 14.93 5.75
CA PRO A 342 -22.01 15.63 6.33
C PRO A 342 -23.27 15.35 5.50
N ASP A 343 -24.38 15.03 6.17
CA ASP A 343 -25.69 14.94 5.54
C ASP A 343 -26.30 16.36 5.44
N PRO A 344 -26.60 16.88 4.24
CA PRO A 344 -27.23 18.19 4.07
C PRO A 344 -28.63 18.29 4.71
N HIS A 345 -29.26 17.17 5.06
CA HIS A 345 -30.66 17.10 5.48
C HIS A 345 -30.89 16.53 6.90
N GLY A 346 -29.85 16.22 7.68
CA GLY A 346 -30.04 15.70 9.04
C GLY A 346 -28.76 15.24 9.76
N PRO A 347 -28.87 14.71 11.00
CA PRO A 347 -27.72 14.32 11.81
C PRO A 347 -27.05 13.00 11.38
N GLY A 348 -27.36 12.47 10.19
CA GLY A 348 -26.96 11.14 9.74
C GLY A 348 -25.97 11.16 8.58
N GLY A 349 -24.71 11.51 8.85
CA GLY A 349 -23.68 11.48 7.82
C GLY A 349 -23.46 10.09 7.19
N SER A 350 -23.34 10.02 5.87
CA SER A 350 -23.01 8.77 5.16
C SER A 350 -21.51 8.50 5.24
N ALA A 351 -21.12 7.26 5.56
CA ALA A 351 -19.72 6.84 5.53
C ALA A 351 -19.35 6.40 4.10
N VAL A 352 -18.40 7.08 3.48
CA VAL A 352 -17.87 6.72 2.15
C VAL A 352 -16.53 6.05 2.33
N LYS A 353 -16.32 4.93 1.64
CA LYS A 353 -15.02 4.26 1.64
C LYS A 353 -14.01 5.14 0.91
N THR A 354 -12.98 5.61 1.58
CA THR A 354 -11.89 6.42 1.00
C THR A 354 -10.55 5.82 1.39
N LEU A 355 -9.53 6.05 0.56
CA LEU A 355 -8.13 5.90 0.95
C LEU A 355 -7.50 7.29 0.94
N PRO A 356 -7.45 7.96 2.10
CA PRO A 356 -6.90 9.31 2.18
C PRO A 356 -5.42 9.35 1.76
N THR A 357 -5.01 10.47 1.15
CA THR A 357 -3.67 10.66 0.59
C THR A 357 -2.56 10.54 1.64
N ASP A 358 -2.81 10.99 2.87
CA ASP A 358 -1.90 10.82 4.01
C ASP A 358 -1.66 9.34 4.36
N LYS A 359 -2.67 8.47 4.20
CA LYS A 359 -2.50 7.02 4.43
C LYS A 359 -1.69 6.36 3.33
N ILE A 360 -1.85 6.78 2.08
CA ILE A 360 -1.01 6.32 0.96
C ILE A 360 0.45 6.72 1.19
N ALA A 361 0.68 7.97 1.57
CA ALA A 361 2.01 8.50 1.89
C ALA A 361 2.64 7.71 3.05
N LEU A 362 1.91 7.49 4.14
CA LEU A 362 2.38 6.70 5.30
C LEU A 362 2.78 5.28 4.90
N LEU A 363 1.92 4.57 4.15
CA LEU A 363 2.21 3.21 3.69
C LEU A 363 3.45 3.19 2.78
N GLY A 364 3.58 4.16 1.87
CA GLY A 364 4.74 4.30 1.00
C GLY A 364 6.05 4.55 1.78
N ALA A 365 6.02 5.44 2.76
CA ALA A 365 7.15 5.76 3.61
C ALA A 365 7.59 4.56 4.46
N LEU A 366 6.64 3.85 5.08
CA LEU A 366 6.92 2.62 5.85
C LEU A 366 7.52 1.53 4.96
N ALA A 367 6.98 1.32 3.76
CA ALA A 367 7.53 0.36 2.80
C ALA A 367 8.97 0.70 2.40
N ALA A 368 9.24 1.98 2.12
CA ALA A 368 10.59 2.47 1.80
C ALA A 368 11.57 2.21 2.96
N SER A 369 11.15 2.52 4.19
CA SER A 369 11.95 2.30 5.40
C SER A 369 12.27 0.83 5.61
N CYS A 370 11.30 -0.07 5.41
CA CYS A 370 11.51 -1.51 5.53
C CYS A 370 12.54 -2.03 4.52
N ILE A 371 12.47 -1.58 3.25
CA ILE A 371 13.44 -1.95 2.21
C ILE A 371 14.83 -1.44 2.58
N LYS A 372 14.95 -0.14 2.86
CA LYS A 372 16.20 0.51 3.23
C LYS A 372 16.86 -0.20 4.42
N ASN A 373 16.17 -0.29 5.54
CA ASN A 373 16.77 -0.73 6.80
C ASN A 373 17.20 -2.20 6.72
N SER A 374 16.44 -3.04 6.00
CA SER A 374 16.77 -4.46 5.83
C SER A 374 18.03 -4.65 4.98
N VAL A 375 18.13 -3.93 3.86
CA VAL A 375 19.31 -3.98 2.98
C VAL A 375 20.53 -3.38 3.68
N GLU A 376 20.36 -2.27 4.40
CA GLU A 376 21.44 -1.62 5.14
C GLU A 376 21.97 -2.48 6.29
N THR A 377 21.10 -3.20 6.98
CA THR A 377 21.50 -4.14 8.04
C THR A 377 22.40 -5.24 7.50
N ILE A 378 21.99 -5.85 6.39
CA ILE A 378 22.77 -6.89 5.71
C ILE A 378 24.10 -6.34 5.20
N ALA A 379 24.06 -5.18 4.54
CA ALA A 379 25.25 -4.52 4.02
C ALA A 379 26.26 -4.23 5.12
N ARG A 380 25.83 -3.73 6.28
CA ARG A 380 26.72 -3.49 7.43
C ARG A 380 27.30 -4.79 7.97
N TYR A 381 26.49 -5.83 8.09
CA TYR A 381 26.95 -7.12 8.61
C TYR A 381 28.03 -7.75 7.73
N LEU A 382 27.88 -7.63 6.40
CA LEU A 382 28.82 -8.17 5.41
C LEU A 382 29.93 -7.19 4.98
N GLY A 383 29.89 -5.96 5.48
CA GLY A 383 30.87 -4.90 5.17
C GLY A 383 30.78 -4.33 3.75
N TRP A 384 29.60 -4.34 3.13
CA TRP A 384 29.40 -3.77 1.79
C TRP A 384 29.44 -2.22 1.77
N ASP A 385 29.56 -1.64 0.57
CA ASP A 385 29.63 -0.19 0.37
C ASP A 385 28.32 0.54 0.73
N LEU A 386 28.33 1.17 1.91
CA LEU A 386 27.20 1.97 2.40
C LEU A 386 27.06 3.32 1.69
N VAL A 387 28.09 3.82 1.00
CA VAL A 387 28.00 5.09 0.24
C VAL A 387 27.04 4.90 -0.93
N GLN A 388 27.25 3.85 -1.73
CA GLN A 388 26.35 3.49 -2.82
C GLN A 388 24.91 3.27 -2.33
N LEU A 389 24.72 2.59 -1.20
CA LEU A 389 23.39 2.37 -0.64
C LEU A 389 22.72 3.67 -0.16
N ARG A 390 23.50 4.60 0.42
CA ARG A 390 22.99 5.92 0.83
C ARG A 390 22.55 6.75 -0.38
N GLU A 391 23.28 6.70 -1.49
CA GLU A 391 22.85 7.38 -2.73
C GLU A 391 21.51 6.83 -3.24
N ILE A 392 21.37 5.50 -3.30
CA ILE A 392 20.12 4.84 -3.70
C ILE A 392 18.94 5.28 -2.81
N THR A 393 19.17 5.28 -1.50
CA THR A 393 18.10 5.54 -0.52
C THR A 393 17.76 7.03 -0.40
N ASN A 394 18.72 7.93 -0.55
CA ASN A 394 18.50 9.38 -0.56
C ASN A 394 17.73 9.84 -1.79
N GLU A 395 17.98 9.26 -2.97
CA GLU A 395 17.21 9.57 -4.18
C GLU A 395 15.74 9.17 -4.02
N ALA A 396 15.49 8.00 -3.44
CA ALA A 396 14.13 7.53 -3.16
C ALA A 396 13.44 8.41 -2.10
N ALA A 397 14.14 8.76 -1.02
CA ALA A 397 13.60 9.64 0.02
C ALA A 397 13.27 11.04 -0.53
N THR A 398 14.15 11.61 -1.36
CA THR A 398 13.90 12.90 -2.02
C THR A 398 12.68 12.80 -2.94
N SER A 399 12.57 11.73 -3.73
CA SER A 399 11.41 11.49 -4.59
C SER A 399 10.11 11.42 -3.79
N LEU A 400 10.10 10.68 -2.67
CA LEU A 400 8.91 10.54 -1.82
C LEU A 400 8.57 11.84 -1.09
N ASN A 401 9.56 12.58 -0.58
CA ASN A 401 9.34 13.85 0.11
C ASN A 401 8.76 14.91 -0.84
N VAL A 402 9.32 15.07 -2.04
CA VAL A 402 8.78 16.00 -3.06
C VAL A 402 7.31 15.68 -3.37
N VAL A 403 6.99 14.38 -3.45
CA VAL A 403 5.63 13.90 -3.70
C VAL A 403 4.72 14.18 -2.50
N MET A 404 5.19 13.94 -1.28
CA MET A 404 4.43 14.20 -0.06
C MET A 404 4.19 15.69 0.18
N GLU A 405 5.20 16.53 -0.02
CA GLU A 405 5.07 17.99 0.11
C GLU A 405 4.11 18.58 -0.92
N ALA A 406 4.14 18.08 -2.17
CA ALA A 406 3.27 18.54 -3.23
C ALA A 406 1.79 18.15 -3.04
N VAL A 407 1.52 17.11 -2.24
CA VAL A 407 0.18 16.52 -2.10
C VAL A 407 -0.44 16.81 -0.73
N VAL A 408 0.33 16.67 0.35
CA VAL A 408 -0.18 16.77 1.74
C VAL A 408 0.00 18.19 2.30
N GLY A 409 0.81 19.04 1.66
CA GLY A 409 1.37 20.23 2.31
C GLY A 409 2.34 19.83 3.43
N PRO A 410 2.90 20.78 4.19
CA PRO A 410 3.71 20.43 5.36
C PRO A 410 2.86 19.58 6.32
N LEU A 411 3.40 18.42 6.71
CA LEU A 411 2.76 17.54 7.69
C LEU A 411 2.38 18.37 8.93
N PRO A 412 1.11 18.37 9.37
CA PRO A 412 0.77 19.04 10.61
C PRO A 412 1.51 18.33 11.75
N GLU A 413 2.30 19.09 12.52
CA GLU A 413 3.06 18.62 13.69
C GLU A 413 2.15 18.05 14.81
N SER A 414 0.83 17.99 14.63
CA SER A 414 -0.16 17.80 15.69
C SER A 414 -0.92 16.47 15.69
N GLU A 415 -0.52 15.44 14.93
CA GLU A 415 -1.14 14.10 15.00
C GLU A 415 -0.26 13.01 15.64
N ILE A 416 0.78 13.41 16.37
CA ILE A 416 1.36 12.53 17.40
C ILE A 416 0.49 12.69 18.65
N PRO A 417 -0.24 11.66 19.12
CA PRO A 417 -0.99 11.77 20.35
C PRO A 417 -0.02 12.00 21.50
N THR A 418 0.10 13.23 21.95
CA THR A 418 0.64 13.53 23.28
C THR A 418 -0.31 12.92 24.29
N HIS A 419 0.13 11.83 24.92
CA HIS A 419 -0.57 11.25 26.05
C HIS A 419 -0.57 12.26 27.21
N SER A 420 -1.56 13.14 27.28
CA SER A 420 -1.96 13.74 28.54
C SER A 420 -2.74 12.67 29.31
N VAL A 421 -2.06 12.04 30.26
CA VAL A 421 -2.69 11.23 31.30
C VAL A 421 -3.59 12.16 32.11
N PRO A 422 -4.91 11.90 32.25
CA PRO A 422 -5.72 12.62 33.21
C PRO A 422 -5.31 12.22 34.63
N GLU A 423 -5.10 13.20 35.49
CA GLU A 423 -4.85 13.05 36.93
C GLU A 423 -5.94 12.24 37.66
#